data_AF-A0A2N0NUD9-F1
#
_entry.id   AF-A0A2N0NUD9-F1
#
_cell.length_a   1.000
_cell.length_b   1.000
_cell.length_c   1.000
_cell.angle_alpha   90.00
_cell.angle_beta   90.00
_cell.angle_gamma   90.00
#
_symmetry.space_group_name_H-M   'P 1'
#
loop_
_entity.id
_entity.type
_entity.pdbx_description
1 polymer ?
#
loop_
_entity_poly.entity_id
_entity_poly.type
_entity_poly.pdbx_seq_one_letter_code
_entity_poly.pdbx_strand_id
1 'polypeptide(L)'
;MKYEKYRIILNKDDINPSKEFKQAIEQALEDMKPLIFLKDVFDEYGLFFPLSIILGKSLKNTLPNSSLSSNFENIEKVDLGSPPFEPLRSFLGKL
;
A
#
# COMPACT_ATOMS: atom_id res chain seq x y z
N MET A 1 12.30 17.03 17.37
CA MET A 1 12.83 16.24 16.24
C MET A 1 11.82 16.33 15.11
N LYS A 2 12.14 17.03 14.01
CA LYS A 2 11.28 17.07 12.81
C LYS A 2 11.54 15.78 12.04
N TYR A 3 10.55 14.91 11.94
CA TYR A 3 10.59 13.77 11.03
C TYR A 3 9.84 14.19 9.79
N GLU A 4 10.54 14.34 8.66
CA GLU A 4 9.86 14.49 7.39
C GLU A 4 9.03 13.23 7.14
N LYS A 5 7.74 13.44 6.90
CA LYS A 5 6.78 12.38 6.62
C LYS A 5 5.98 12.77 5.42
N TYR A 6 6.08 11.93 4.40
CA TYR A 6 5.31 12.07 3.17
C TYR A 6 4.18 11.06 3.24
N ARG A 7 2.94 11.52 3.05
CA ARG A 7 1.80 10.61 2.86
C ARG A 7 1.53 10.48 1.38
N ILE A 8 1.69 9.26 0.90
CA ILE A 8 1.26 8.82 -0.41
C ILE A 8 -0.18 8.35 -0.28
N ILE A 9 -1.06 8.91 -1.10
CA ILE A 9 -2.45 8.49 -1.22
C ILE A 9 -2.62 7.94 -2.64
N LEU A 10 -3.06 6.68 -2.74
CA LEU A 10 -3.39 6.05 -3.99
C LEU A 10 -4.90 6.01 -4.11
N ASN A 11 -5.43 6.61 -5.18
CA ASN A 11 -6.84 6.53 -5.47
C ASN A 11 -7.17 5.15 -6.04
N LYS A 12 -8.21 4.51 -5.51
CA LYS A 12 -8.65 3.18 -5.94
C LYS A 12 -9.04 3.18 -7.43
N ASP A 13 -9.64 4.27 -7.90
CA ASP A 13 -10.11 4.39 -9.28
C ASP A 13 -8.95 4.48 -10.28
N ASP A 14 -7.77 4.91 -9.82
CA ASP A 14 -6.56 5.04 -10.64
C ASP A 14 -5.67 3.78 -10.59
N ILE A 15 -6.06 2.75 -9.81
CA ILE A 15 -5.34 1.49 -9.69
C ILE A 15 -6.05 0.42 -10.51
N ASN A 16 -5.28 -0.22 -11.40
CA ASN A 16 -5.75 -1.37 -12.15
C ASN A 16 -4.92 -2.61 -11.81
N PRO A 17 -5.54 -3.80 -11.68
CA PRO A 17 -4.78 -5.03 -11.50
C PRO A 17 -3.91 -5.31 -12.73
N SER A 18 -2.75 -5.91 -12.50
CA SER A 18 -1.86 -6.33 -13.58
C SER A 18 -2.52 -7.42 -14.43
N LYS A 19 -2.04 -7.60 -15.67
CA LYS A 19 -2.60 -8.64 -16.57
C LYS A 19 -2.40 -10.03 -15.99
N GLU A 20 -1.26 -10.24 -15.34
CA GLU A 20 -0.86 -11.49 -14.71
C GLU A 20 -1.80 -11.84 -13.57
N PHE A 21 -2.12 -10.88 -12.70
CA PHE A 21 -3.08 -11.10 -11.61
C PHE A 21 -4.48 -11.41 -12.13
N LYS A 22 -4.95 -10.68 -13.15
CA LYS A 22 -6.27 -10.96 -13.76
C LYS A 22 -6.34 -12.38 -14.33
N GLN A 23 -5.32 -12.77 -15.08
CA GLN A 23 -5.25 -14.10 -15.67
C GLN A 23 -5.17 -15.19 -14.59
N ALA A 24 -4.42 -14.98 -13.51
CA ALA A 24 -4.35 -15.92 -12.40
C ALA A 24 -5.71 -16.10 -11.71
N ILE A 25 -6.47 -15.01 -11.52
CA ILE A 25 -7.83 -15.08 -10.98
C ILE A 25 -8.77 -15.83 -11.94
N GLU A 26 -8.73 -15.53 -13.24
CA GLU A 26 -9.55 -16.22 -14.25
C GLU A 26 -9.28 -17.73 -14.26
N GLN A 27 -7.99 -18.11 -14.29
CA GLN A 27 -7.58 -19.51 -14.25
C GLN A 27 -8.01 -20.21 -12.94
N ALA A 28 -7.86 -19.54 -11.80
CA ALA A 28 -8.29 -20.09 -10.52
C ALA A 28 -9.81 -20.32 -10.46
N LEU A 29 -10.61 -19.45 -11.10
CA LEU A 29 -12.07 -19.58 -11.14
C LEU A 29 -12.54 -20.70 -12.07
N GLU A 30 -11.81 -20.96 -13.16
CA GLU A 30 -12.11 -22.04 -14.11
C GLU A 30 -11.64 -23.42 -13.65
N ASP A 31 -10.84 -23.49 -12.58
CA ASP A 31 -10.33 -24.74 -12.04
C ASP A 31 -11.44 -25.62 -11.41
N MET A 32 -11.18 -26.92 -11.34
CA MET A 32 -12.04 -27.91 -10.66
C MET A 32 -12.18 -27.68 -9.14
N LYS A 33 -11.23 -26.97 -8.51
CA LYS A 33 -11.22 -26.64 -7.08
C LYS A 33 -10.94 -25.15 -6.86
N PRO A 34 -11.85 -24.26 -7.26
CA PRO A 34 -11.57 -22.83 -7.38
C PRO A 34 -11.20 -22.18 -6.04
N LEU A 35 -11.74 -22.68 -4.93
CA LEU A 35 -11.38 -22.20 -3.59
C LEU A 35 -9.91 -22.43 -3.22
N ILE A 36 -9.33 -23.55 -3.64
CA ILE A 36 -7.92 -23.86 -3.32
C ILE A 36 -7.02 -22.96 -4.16
N PHE A 37 -7.28 -22.87 -5.46
CA PHE A 37 -6.46 -22.07 -6.36
C PHE A 37 -6.59 -20.56 -6.09
N LEU A 38 -7.77 -20.06 -5.72
CA LEU A 38 -7.91 -18.67 -5.29
C LEU A 38 -7.08 -18.39 -4.04
N LYS A 39 -7.02 -19.34 -3.10
CA LYS A 39 -6.18 -19.19 -1.92
C LYS A 39 -4.70 -19.10 -2.31
N ASP A 40 -4.23 -19.95 -3.22
CA ASP A 40 -2.86 -19.90 -3.72
C ASP A 40 -2.55 -18.54 -4.39
N VAL A 41 -3.49 -17.99 -5.17
CA VAL A 41 -3.36 -16.64 -5.75
C VAL A 41 -3.25 -15.58 -4.67
N PHE A 42 -4.06 -15.62 -3.62
CA PHE A 42 -3.96 -14.63 -2.53
C PHE A 42 -2.75 -14.84 -1.62
N ASP A 43 -2.25 -16.07 -1.49
CA ASP A 43 -1.01 -16.37 -0.77
C ASP A 43 0.21 -15.82 -1.54
N GLU A 44 0.17 -15.76 -2.88
CA GLU A 44 1.20 -15.14 -3.72
C GLU A 44 1.10 -13.59 -3.76
N TYR A 45 -0.09 -13.05 -4.05
CA TYR A 45 -0.27 -11.61 -4.31
C TYR A 45 -0.62 -10.79 -3.08
N GLY A 46 -1.05 -11.45 -2.00
CA GLY A 46 -1.52 -10.84 -0.77
C GLY A 46 -3.02 -10.55 -0.75
N LEU A 47 -3.55 -10.42 0.47
CA LEU A 47 -4.98 -10.18 0.71
C LEU A 47 -5.37 -8.69 0.66
N PHE A 48 -4.40 -7.79 0.84
CA PHE A 48 -4.66 -6.36 0.98
C PHE A 48 -3.68 -5.53 0.15
N PHE A 49 -4.19 -4.46 -0.44
CA PHE A 49 -3.40 -3.46 -1.15
C PHE A 49 -3.49 -2.11 -0.41
N PRO A 50 -2.37 -1.54 0.06
CA PRO A 50 -2.40 -0.29 0.82
C PRO A 50 -2.73 0.90 -0.08
N LEU A 51 -3.79 1.65 0.25
CA LEU A 51 -4.16 2.89 -0.45
C LEU A 51 -3.56 4.16 0.17
N SER A 52 -2.99 4.06 1.38
CA SER A 52 -2.31 5.17 2.04
C SER A 52 -1.03 4.67 2.68
N ILE A 53 0.10 5.25 2.30
CA ILE A 53 1.42 4.88 2.79
C ILE A 53 2.06 6.12 3.39
N ILE A 54 2.52 6.03 4.64
CA ILE A 54 3.31 7.08 5.28
C ILE A 54 4.77 6.68 5.16
N LEU A 55 5.55 7.45 4.42
CA LEU A 55 7.00 7.31 4.32
C LEU A 55 7.68 8.23 5.32
N GLY A 56 8.77 7.75 5.91
CA GLY A 56 9.57 8.48 6.90
C GLY A 56 9.77 7.68 8.19
N LYS A 57 10.41 8.30 9.17
CA LYS A 57 10.72 7.64 10.46
C LYS A 57 9.52 7.72 11.41
N SER A 58 9.15 6.59 12.01
CA SER A 58 8.13 6.54 13.08
C SER A 58 8.67 5.82 14.31
N LEU A 59 8.48 6.41 15.49
CA LEU A 59 8.60 5.72 16.77
C LEU A 59 7.20 5.43 17.27
N LYS A 60 6.84 4.15 17.39
CA LYS A 60 5.53 3.71 17.87
C LYS A 60 5.73 2.89 19.14
N ASN A 61 5.02 3.23 20.21
CA ASN A 61 4.94 2.37 21.38
C ASN A 61 3.85 1.32 21.16
N THR A 62 4.16 0.04 21.33
CA THR A 62 3.22 -1.08 21.16
C THR A 62 2.66 -1.57 22.49
N LEU A 63 2.98 -0.90 23.60
CA LEU A 63 2.45 -1.25 24.91
C LEU A 63 0.92 -1.06 24.92
N PRO A 64 0.13 -2.07 25.35
CA PRO A 64 -1.34 -2.07 25.24
C PRO A 64 -2.05 -0.85 25.89
N ASN A 65 -1.37 -0.14 26.80
CA ASN A 65 -1.94 0.96 27.60
C ASN A 65 -1.13 2.27 27.57
N SER A 66 -0.23 2.46 26.59
CA SER A 66 0.47 3.75 26.53
C SER A 66 -0.35 4.78 25.75
N SER A 67 -0.85 5.80 26.45
CA SER A 67 -1.51 6.98 25.87
C SER A 67 -0.53 7.93 25.15
N LEU A 68 0.55 7.42 24.57
CA LEU A 68 1.39 8.21 23.67
C LEU A 68 0.74 8.22 22.29
N SER A 69 -0.29 9.05 22.17
CA SER A 69 -0.79 9.49 20.87
C SER A 69 0.37 10.19 20.17
N SER A 70 0.95 9.53 19.17
CA SER A 70 1.86 10.19 18.25
C SER A 70 1.02 11.10 17.35
N ASN A 71 0.66 12.27 17.87
CA ASN A 71 -0.08 13.28 17.12
C ASN A 71 0.77 13.69 15.92
N PHE A 72 0.39 13.19 14.74
CA PHE A 72 1.06 13.47 13.47
C PHE A 72 0.50 14.76 12.87
N GLU A 73 0.72 15.89 13.54
CA GLU A 73 0.13 17.18 13.15
C GLU A 73 0.82 17.85 11.94
N ASN A 74 1.93 17.27 11.44
CA ASN A 74 2.68 17.79 10.28
C ASN A 74 2.95 16.69 9.25
N ILE A 75 1.91 16.20 8.57
CA ILE A 75 2.05 15.29 7.42
C ILE A 75 1.77 16.09 6.15
N GLU A 76 2.78 16.22 5.28
CA GLU A 76 2.59 16.77 3.95
C GLU A 76 1.88 15.73 3.07
N LYS A 77 0.70 16.09 2.54
CA LYS A 77 -0.03 15.27 1.58
C LYS A 77 0.54 15.56 0.20
N VAL A 78 0.98 14.52 -0.48
CA VAL A 78 1.46 14.62 -1.85
C VAL A 78 0.47 13.90 -2.76
N ASP A 79 -0.10 14.63 -3.71
CA ASP A 79 -0.82 14.04 -4.84
C ASP A 79 0.21 13.64 -5.90
N LEU A 80 0.26 12.35 -6.24
CA LEU A 80 1.21 11.82 -7.19
C LEU A 80 0.70 11.87 -8.64
N GLY A 81 -0.56 12.28 -8.86
CA GLY A 81 -1.18 12.25 -10.19
C GLY A 81 -1.11 10.86 -10.84
N SER A 82 -1.33 10.80 -12.17
CA SER A 82 -1.22 9.57 -12.95
C SER A 82 -0.24 9.75 -14.12
N PRO A 83 0.72 8.82 -14.34
CA PRO A 83 1.01 7.64 -13.52
C PRO A 83 1.86 7.97 -12.27
N PRO A 84 1.57 7.38 -11.10
CA PRO A 84 2.14 7.78 -9.82
C PRO A 84 3.63 7.43 -9.64
N PHE A 85 4.20 6.60 -10.53
CA PHE A 85 5.52 6.00 -10.35
C PHE A 85 6.69 6.96 -10.63
N GLU A 86 6.56 7.83 -11.64
CA GLU A 86 7.62 8.80 -11.99
C GLU A 86 7.80 9.86 -10.87
N PRO A 87 6.72 10.51 -10.39
CA PRO A 87 6.83 11.45 -9.28
C PRO A 87 7.40 10.81 -8.00
N LEU A 88 7.04 9.55 -7.72
CA LEU A 88 7.46 8.82 -6.52
C LEU A 88 8.99 8.69 -6.40
N ARG A 89 9.70 8.49 -7.52
CA ARG A 89 11.17 8.35 -7.52
C ARG A 89 11.87 9.55 -6.91
N SER A 90 11.34 10.76 -7.16
CA SER A 90 11.92 12.00 -6.65
C SER A 90 11.83 12.15 -5.13
N PHE A 91 10.83 11.52 -4.49
CA PHE A 91 10.67 11.51 -3.03
C PHE A 91 11.53 10.44 -2.37
N LEU A 92 11.67 9.28 -3.02
CA LEU A 92 12.49 8.18 -2.51
C LEU A 92 13.98 8.53 -2.48
N GLY A 93 14.48 9.32 -3.44
CA GLY A 93 15.88 9.75 -3.46
C GLY A 93 16.27 10.77 -2.38
N LYS A 94 15.30 11.27 -1.59
CA LYS A 94 15.53 12.24 -0.50
C LYS A 94 15.60 11.59 0.89
N LEU A 95 15.29 10.30 0.99
CA LEU A 95 15.37 9.50 2.23
C LEU A 95 16.81 9.06 2.51
#